data_AF-A0A524RSA1-F1
#
_entry.id   AF-A0A524RSA1-F1
#
_cell.length_a   1.000
_cell.length_b   1.000
_cell.length_c   1.000
_cell.angle_alpha   90.00
_cell.angle_beta   90.00
_cell.angle_gamma   90.00
#
_symmetry.space_group_name_H-M   'P 1'
#
loop_
_entity.id
_entity.type
_entity.pdbx_description
1 polymer ?
#
loop_
_entity_poly.entity_id
_entity_poly.type
_entity_poly.pdbx_seq_one_letter_code
_entity_poly.pdbx_strand_id
1 'polypeptide(L)'
;ANADGIVARAADRIFSGGSPLSYLDEPLSQVAAVPGLGSDALAADQEAFQRSVETYAVGTGGRGFLSRLLGSFGEQTELRVVTPAGFSPINVARYGNDNMRKSLRDLGWFLRYVGYAVVAGDPSILVVNARGLRQILEKGCSLPAANVRAAAELFRDEPESRGLVIDAFNVLLTELAVATPTPRKRKGSDVAQGLQLPESYVQASESRQRFVMRPALSGVEKAGVIRAAYRQVFERDIVKGYSLRLDDAESDCLNGRISMREFVRRLARSPLYRDQFFLGVSNSRAVELAFRHVLGRGVSTLEEFRRYFAIISDKGLAALIDALVDSAEYARVFGEETVPYLRDLGEEPQESANWGANRKLFNFSAPFQGSPQFITSFAAQRQPLPDQHVYGGANDPVANQYGAIFPSSTRKPSTAAAGFGYDSRRLLLGNSLGLA
;
A
#
# COMPACT_ATOMS: atom_id res chain seq x y z
N ALA A 1 -12.58 22.48 16.00
CA ALA A 1 -13.31 23.62 16.58
C ALA A 1 -14.65 23.83 15.87
N ASN A 2 -14.69 24.24 14.60
CA ASN A 2 -15.95 24.61 13.91
C ASN A 2 -16.58 23.50 13.04
N ALA A 3 -16.28 22.23 13.30
CA ALA A 3 -16.61 21.12 12.41
C ALA A 3 -18.14 20.94 12.26
N ASP A 4 -18.86 20.93 13.38
CA ASP A 4 -20.31 20.76 13.42
C ASP A 4 -21.03 21.92 12.70
N GLY A 5 -20.54 23.16 12.87
CA GLY A 5 -21.06 24.33 12.16
C GLY A 5 -20.81 24.32 10.65
N ILE A 6 -19.68 23.79 10.19
CA ILE A 6 -19.37 23.64 8.75
C ILE A 6 -20.30 22.59 8.13
N VAL A 7 -20.44 21.43 8.78
CA VAL A 7 -21.28 20.34 8.27
C VAL A 7 -22.75 20.69 8.32
N ALA A 8 -23.23 21.41 9.35
CA ALA A 8 -24.60 21.91 9.41
C ALA A 8 -24.94 22.80 8.20
N ARG A 9 -24.12 23.84 7.95
CA ARG A 9 -24.32 24.76 6.80
C ARG A 9 -24.25 24.05 5.46
N ALA A 10 -23.42 23.03 5.34
CA ALA A 10 -23.33 22.21 4.14
C ALA A 10 -24.58 21.34 3.97
N ALA A 11 -25.04 20.69 5.04
CA ALA A 11 -26.22 19.83 5.04
C ALA A 11 -27.52 20.59 4.74
N ASP A 12 -27.69 21.81 5.27
CA ASP A 12 -28.88 22.65 5.04
C ASP A 12 -29.05 23.06 3.56
N ARG A 13 -27.97 23.05 2.78
CA ARG A 13 -28.02 23.33 1.34
C ARG A 13 -28.45 22.12 0.51
N ILE A 14 -28.36 20.93 1.09
CA ILE A 14 -28.52 19.64 0.41
C ILE A 14 -29.85 19.00 0.80
N PHE A 15 -30.22 19.10 2.08
CA PHE A 15 -31.39 18.47 2.66
C PHE A 15 -32.47 19.49 2.98
N SER A 16 -33.74 19.08 2.86
CA SER A 16 -34.90 19.90 3.18
C SER A 16 -35.94 19.13 4.01
N GLY A 17 -36.70 19.83 4.84
CA GLY A 17 -37.82 19.24 5.59
C GLY A 17 -37.46 18.59 6.94
N GLY A 18 -36.32 18.95 7.54
CA GLY A 18 -35.96 18.61 8.92
C GLY A 18 -34.61 19.23 9.30
N SER A 19 -34.20 19.15 10.58
CA SER A 19 -32.85 19.52 11.01
C SER A 19 -31.88 18.37 10.70
N PRO A 20 -30.93 18.53 9.75
CA PRO A 20 -30.03 17.45 9.38
C PRO A 20 -29.12 17.03 10.55
N LEU A 21 -28.66 17.99 11.36
CA LEU A 21 -27.71 17.71 12.45
C LEU A 21 -28.24 16.71 13.49
N SER A 22 -29.56 16.56 13.62
CA SER A 22 -30.19 15.59 14.52
C SER A 22 -29.87 14.11 14.20
N TYR A 23 -29.36 13.83 13.00
CA TYR A 23 -28.99 12.48 12.56
C TYR A 23 -27.48 12.21 12.69
N LEU A 24 -26.74 13.05 13.41
CA LEU A 24 -25.32 12.87 13.64
C LEU A 24 -25.12 11.98 14.88
N ASP A 25 -24.56 10.78 14.72
CA ASP A 25 -24.47 9.79 15.80
C ASP A 25 -23.47 10.19 16.91
N GLU A 26 -22.44 10.99 16.58
CA GLU A 26 -21.40 11.46 17.52
C GLU A 26 -20.82 12.79 17.04
N PRO A 27 -20.57 13.79 17.92
CA PRO A 27 -20.04 15.10 17.52
C PRO A 27 -18.74 14.98 16.71
N LEU A 28 -18.63 15.76 15.64
CA LEU A 28 -17.47 15.70 14.74
C LEU A 28 -16.22 16.30 15.39
N SER A 29 -16.43 17.15 16.39
CA SER A 29 -15.41 17.75 17.23
C SER A 29 -15.04 16.83 18.42
N GLN A 30 -14.49 15.65 18.15
CA GLN A 30 -13.80 14.89 19.19
C GLN A 30 -12.47 15.57 19.52
N VAL A 31 -12.50 16.57 20.40
CA VAL A 31 -11.30 16.88 21.18
C VAL A 31 -11.16 15.68 22.11
N ALA A 32 -10.21 14.78 21.80
CA ALA A 32 -9.77 13.79 22.78
C ALA A 32 -9.52 14.57 24.07
N ALA A 33 -10.23 14.22 25.14
CA ALA A 33 -10.05 14.84 26.44
C ALA A 33 -8.59 14.60 26.87
N VAL A 34 -7.71 15.54 26.52
CA VAL A 34 -6.39 15.64 27.12
C VAL A 34 -6.67 16.08 28.55
N PRO A 35 -6.26 15.29 29.57
CA PRO A 35 -6.50 15.68 30.95
C PRO A 35 -5.85 17.05 31.19
N GLY A 36 -6.66 18.09 31.46
CA GLY A 36 -6.18 19.42 31.84
C GLY A 36 -6.52 20.60 30.93
N LEU A 37 -7.23 20.44 29.80
CA LEU A 37 -7.76 21.58 29.02
C LEU A 37 -9.29 21.64 29.05
N GLY A 38 -9.79 22.81 29.42
CA GLY A 38 -11.12 23.05 29.99
C GLY A 38 -12.32 23.04 29.04
N SER A 39 -13.48 23.15 29.69
CA SER A 39 -14.87 23.03 29.28
C SER A 39 -15.41 24.04 28.24
N ASP A 40 -14.56 24.67 27.43
CA ASP A 40 -14.99 25.74 26.51
C ASP A 40 -15.66 25.23 25.22
N ALA A 41 -15.56 23.92 24.92
CA ALA A 41 -16.13 23.33 23.71
C ALA A 41 -17.67 23.23 23.73
N LEU A 42 -18.29 23.09 24.91
CA LEU A 42 -19.75 22.94 25.06
C LEU A 42 -20.54 24.21 24.71
N ALA A 43 -19.95 25.39 24.90
CA ALA A 43 -20.60 26.67 24.58
C ALA A 43 -20.63 26.94 23.06
N ALA A 44 -19.53 26.63 22.36
CA ALA A 44 -19.46 26.77 20.91
C ALA A 44 -20.43 25.84 20.17
N ASP A 45 -20.67 24.64 20.73
CA ASP A 45 -21.58 23.64 20.17
C ASP A 45 -23.06 24.04 20.36
N GLN A 46 -23.40 24.63 21.51
CA GLN A 46 -24.73 25.23 21.76
C GLN A 46 -25.00 26.44 20.86
N GLU A 47 -23.99 27.29 20.60
CA GLU A 47 -24.12 28.40 19.65
C GLU A 47 -24.27 27.92 18.20
N ALA A 48 -23.53 26.88 17.79
CA ALA A 48 -23.67 26.29 16.45
C ALA A 48 -25.06 25.67 16.25
N PHE A 49 -25.58 24.98 17.28
CA PHE A 49 -26.94 24.47 17.32
C PHE A 49 -27.97 25.60 17.22
N GLN A 50 -27.85 26.66 18.03
CA GLN A 50 -28.76 27.82 17.99
C GLN A 50 -28.75 28.54 16.64
N ARG A 51 -27.56 28.76 16.04
CA ARG A 51 -27.45 29.35 14.70
C ARG A 51 -28.09 28.48 13.63
N SER A 52 -28.00 27.15 13.74
CA SER A 52 -28.66 26.23 12.81
C SER A 52 -30.20 26.31 12.90
N VAL A 53 -30.73 26.47 14.12
CA VAL A 53 -32.16 26.64 14.40
C VAL A 53 -32.68 27.98 13.87
N GLU A 54 -31.90 29.06 13.96
CA GLU A 54 -32.25 30.37 13.41
C GLU A 54 -32.37 30.36 11.88
N THR A 55 -31.49 29.64 11.17
CA THR A 55 -31.62 29.45 9.71
C THR A 55 -32.92 28.74 9.31
N TYR A 56 -33.47 27.91 10.19
CA TYR A 56 -34.70 27.16 9.94
C TYR A 56 -35.96 27.99 10.19
N ALA A 57 -35.93 28.90 11.17
CA ALA A 57 -37.06 29.79 11.51
C ALA A 57 -37.36 30.83 10.40
N VAL A 58 -36.40 31.13 9.52
CA VAL A 58 -36.58 32.04 8.37
C VAL A 58 -37.32 31.34 7.20
N GLY A 59 -37.54 30.02 7.26
CA GLY A 59 -38.22 29.23 6.22
C GLY A 59 -39.76 29.25 6.24
N THR A 60 -40.36 29.75 7.31
CA THR A 60 -41.83 29.75 7.51
C THR A 60 -42.37 31.17 7.67
N GLY A 61 -42.27 31.97 6.62
CA GLY A 61 -42.85 33.31 6.58
C GLY A 61 -42.70 33.94 5.20
N GLY A 62 -43.82 34.12 4.50
CA GLY A 62 -43.84 34.69 3.15
C GLY A 62 -43.26 36.11 3.09
N ARG A 63 -41.99 36.25 2.70
CA ARG A 63 -41.37 37.42 2.03
C ARG A 63 -39.88 37.14 1.71
N GLY A 64 -39.58 36.02 1.05
CA GLY A 64 -38.20 35.54 0.84
C GLY A 64 -37.59 35.73 -0.56
N PHE A 65 -38.24 36.45 -1.49
CA PHE A 65 -37.74 36.53 -2.87
C PHE A 65 -36.70 37.64 -3.10
N LEU A 66 -36.78 38.77 -2.38
CA LEU A 66 -35.89 39.93 -2.60
C LEU A 66 -34.54 39.82 -1.85
N SER A 67 -34.47 39.09 -0.73
CA SER A 67 -33.21 38.94 0.03
C SER A 67 -32.24 37.94 -0.63
N ARG A 68 -32.75 36.92 -1.36
CA ARG A 68 -31.91 36.00 -2.14
C ARG A 68 -31.26 36.63 -3.37
N LEU A 69 -31.83 37.72 -3.91
CA LEU A 69 -31.30 38.38 -5.11
C LEU A 69 -30.21 39.42 -4.79
N LEU A 70 -30.23 40.01 -3.59
CA LEU A 70 -29.32 41.09 -3.19
C LEU A 70 -28.02 40.62 -2.50
N GLY A 71 -27.93 39.35 -2.08
CA GLY A 71 -26.69 38.75 -1.58
C GLY A 71 -25.75 38.20 -2.66
N SER A 72 -26.05 38.44 -3.94
CA SER A 72 -25.32 37.86 -5.09
C SER A 72 -24.46 38.87 -5.88
N PHE A 73 -24.39 40.14 -5.46
CA PHE A 73 -23.84 41.22 -6.30
C PHE A 73 -22.53 41.86 -5.81
N GLY A 74 -21.81 41.25 -4.87
CA GLY A 74 -20.53 41.80 -4.45
C GLY A 74 -19.68 40.84 -3.63
N GLU A 75 -19.17 39.77 -4.23
CA GLU A 75 -17.99 39.07 -3.70
C GLU A 75 -17.36 38.18 -4.79
N GLN A 76 -16.16 38.60 -5.19
CA GLN A 76 -15.03 37.87 -5.79
C GLN A 76 -15.32 36.58 -6.60
N THR A 77 -14.97 36.69 -7.88
CA THR A 77 -15.02 35.76 -9.01
C THR A 77 -14.28 34.42 -8.85
N GLU A 78 -13.84 34.03 -7.64
CA GLU A 78 -12.95 32.87 -7.44
C GLU A 78 -13.64 31.62 -6.91
N LEU A 79 -14.80 31.73 -6.25
CA LEU A 79 -15.51 30.57 -5.66
C LEU A 79 -16.78 30.23 -6.44
N ARG A 80 -16.63 29.84 -7.71
CA ARG A 80 -17.73 29.25 -8.49
C ARG A 80 -17.86 27.77 -8.15
N VAL A 81 -18.28 27.46 -6.92
CA VAL A 81 -18.80 26.14 -6.58
C VAL A 81 -20.12 25.97 -7.33
N VAL A 82 -20.06 25.38 -8.52
CA VAL A 82 -21.23 25.10 -9.34
C VAL A 82 -22.04 24.02 -8.66
N THR A 83 -23.11 24.38 -7.96
CA THR A 83 -24.22 23.45 -7.76
C THR A 83 -24.64 23.00 -9.16
N PRO A 84 -24.62 21.69 -9.48
CA PRO A 84 -24.98 21.23 -10.81
C PRO A 84 -26.34 21.80 -11.21
N ALA A 85 -26.46 22.36 -12.42
CA ALA A 85 -27.71 22.91 -12.90
C ALA A 85 -28.79 21.81 -12.83
N GLY A 86 -29.83 22.01 -12.01
CA GLY A 86 -30.90 21.04 -11.77
C GLY A 86 -30.83 20.24 -10.46
N PHE A 87 -29.91 20.54 -9.53
CA PHE A 87 -29.92 19.90 -8.20
C PHE A 87 -31.18 20.30 -7.41
N SER A 88 -31.99 19.32 -7.02
CA SER A 88 -33.12 19.51 -6.11
C SER A 88 -32.73 19.01 -4.71
N PRO A 89 -33.02 19.77 -3.64
CA PRO A 89 -32.67 19.35 -2.30
C PRO A 89 -33.43 18.07 -1.93
N ILE A 90 -32.73 17.14 -1.28
CA ILE A 90 -33.25 15.85 -0.88
C ILE A 90 -34.16 16.04 0.31
N ASN A 91 -35.39 15.53 0.24
CA ASN A 91 -36.32 15.63 1.36
C ASN A 91 -35.97 14.58 2.44
N VAL A 92 -35.71 15.03 3.67
CA VAL A 92 -35.29 14.20 4.81
C VAL A 92 -36.28 13.06 5.08
N ALA A 93 -37.59 13.34 5.04
CA ALA A 93 -38.62 12.34 5.30
C ALA A 93 -38.69 11.24 4.23
N ARG A 94 -38.30 11.54 2.99
CA ARG A 94 -38.23 10.54 1.90
C ARG A 94 -36.91 9.79 1.85
N TYR A 95 -35.82 10.40 2.34
CA TYR A 95 -34.48 9.84 2.27
C TYR A 95 -34.23 8.73 3.30
N GLY A 96 -34.88 8.85 4.48
CA GLY A 96 -34.81 7.87 5.55
C GLY A 96 -33.60 8.07 6.48
N ASN A 97 -33.76 7.67 7.73
CA ASN A 97 -32.81 7.98 8.81
C ASN A 97 -31.41 7.39 8.58
N ASP A 98 -31.33 6.14 8.11
CA ASP A 98 -30.04 5.47 7.90
C ASP A 98 -29.23 6.07 6.76
N ASN A 99 -29.90 6.58 5.72
CA ASN A 99 -29.23 7.28 4.63
C ASN A 99 -28.79 8.68 5.07
N MET A 100 -29.63 9.39 5.84
CA MET A 100 -29.27 10.68 6.46
C MET A 100 -28.00 10.56 7.32
N ARG A 101 -27.95 9.56 8.21
CA ARG A 101 -26.76 9.28 9.04
C ARG A 101 -25.51 9.08 8.18
N LYS A 102 -25.60 8.26 7.13
CA LYS A 102 -24.48 8.02 6.20
C LYS A 102 -24.01 9.31 5.52
N SER A 103 -24.92 10.11 4.97
CA SER A 103 -24.54 11.36 4.29
C SER A 103 -23.85 12.37 5.21
N LEU A 104 -24.34 12.52 6.45
CA LEU A 104 -23.72 13.43 7.43
C LEU A 104 -22.38 12.93 7.90
N ARG A 105 -22.25 11.61 8.14
CA ARG A 105 -20.97 10.98 8.43
C ARG A 105 -19.97 11.22 7.30
N ASP A 106 -20.41 11.05 6.05
CA ASP A 106 -19.54 11.24 4.88
C ASP A 106 -19.12 12.72 4.72
N LEU A 107 -20.03 13.69 4.96
CA LEU A 107 -19.70 15.13 5.02
C LEU A 107 -18.65 15.43 6.10
N GLY A 108 -18.79 14.82 7.28
CA GLY A 108 -17.81 14.91 8.36
C GLY A 108 -16.47 14.28 7.98
N TRP A 109 -16.47 13.12 7.33
CA TRP A 109 -15.25 12.46 6.84
C TRP A 109 -14.51 13.30 5.79
N PHE A 110 -15.22 13.90 4.84
CA PHE A 110 -14.60 14.81 3.86
C PHE A 110 -13.90 15.99 4.54
N LEU A 111 -14.59 16.63 5.49
CA LEU A 111 -14.01 17.75 6.23
C LEU A 111 -12.79 17.32 7.06
N ARG A 112 -12.86 16.17 7.72
CA ARG A 112 -11.76 15.61 8.51
C ARG A 112 -10.54 15.30 7.66
N TYR A 113 -10.73 14.67 6.50
CA TYR A 113 -9.62 14.31 5.62
C TYR A 113 -8.99 15.52 4.95
N VAL A 114 -9.79 16.56 4.64
CA VAL A 114 -9.24 17.85 4.18
C VAL A 114 -8.40 18.48 5.29
N GLY A 115 -8.86 18.43 6.55
CA GLY A 115 -8.04 18.84 7.69
C GLY A 115 -6.72 18.07 7.78
N TYR A 116 -6.74 16.74 7.62
CA TYR A 116 -5.51 15.93 7.60
C TYR A 116 -4.58 16.28 6.44
N ALA A 117 -5.11 16.49 5.24
CA ALA A 117 -4.32 16.86 4.07
C ALA A 117 -3.62 18.22 4.26
N VAL A 118 -4.32 19.21 4.79
CA VAL A 118 -3.76 20.54 5.07
C VAL A 118 -2.65 20.44 6.13
N VAL A 119 -2.86 19.68 7.20
CA VAL A 119 -1.85 19.49 8.25
C VAL A 119 -0.63 18.70 7.75
N ALA A 120 -0.84 17.68 6.93
CA ALA A 120 0.24 16.87 6.36
C ALA A 120 1.00 17.60 5.25
N GLY A 121 0.40 18.62 4.62
CA GLY A 121 0.96 19.32 3.46
C GLY A 121 0.93 18.50 2.16
N ASP A 122 0.22 17.37 2.14
CA ASP A 122 0.09 16.47 0.98
C ASP A 122 -1.37 16.02 0.81
N PRO A 123 -2.00 16.27 -0.36
CA PRO A 123 -3.37 15.86 -0.64
C PRO A 123 -3.51 14.38 -1.04
N SER A 124 -2.45 13.57 -1.00
CA SER A 124 -2.50 12.13 -1.35
C SER A 124 -3.62 11.34 -0.66
N ILE A 125 -3.91 11.64 0.61
CA ILE A 125 -5.02 11.02 1.36
C ILE A 125 -6.39 11.30 0.71
N LEU A 126 -6.58 12.49 0.13
CA LEU A 126 -7.81 12.86 -0.58
C LEU A 126 -7.89 12.12 -1.91
N VAL A 127 -6.79 12.08 -2.67
CA VAL A 127 -6.70 11.41 -3.97
C VAL A 127 -7.09 9.93 -3.85
N VAL A 128 -6.46 9.22 -2.92
CA VAL A 128 -6.64 7.77 -2.75
C VAL A 128 -8.06 7.42 -2.30
N ASN A 129 -8.64 8.21 -1.40
CA ASN A 129 -9.93 7.89 -0.78
C ASN A 129 -11.13 8.46 -1.53
N ALA A 130 -10.97 9.50 -2.34
CA ALA A 130 -12.08 10.11 -3.09
C ALA A 130 -12.28 9.47 -4.47
N ARG A 131 -11.20 9.05 -5.11
CA ARG A 131 -11.24 8.50 -6.47
C ARG A 131 -12.09 7.22 -6.53
N GLY A 132 -13.06 7.19 -7.44
CA GLY A 132 -13.98 6.07 -7.61
C GLY A 132 -15.21 6.07 -6.68
N LEU A 133 -15.26 6.96 -5.67
CA LEU A 133 -16.44 7.06 -4.81
C LEU A 133 -17.67 7.55 -5.56
N ARG A 134 -17.54 8.30 -6.66
CA ARG A 134 -18.68 8.80 -7.44
C ARG A 134 -19.59 7.72 -8.02
N GLN A 135 -19.10 6.49 -8.22
CA GLN A 135 -19.95 5.39 -8.67
C GLN A 135 -20.70 4.72 -7.50
N ILE A 136 -20.13 4.82 -6.29
CA ILE A 136 -20.67 4.28 -5.04
C ILE A 136 -21.69 5.26 -4.44
N LEU A 137 -21.37 6.56 -4.49
CA LEU A 137 -22.27 7.66 -4.16
C LEU A 137 -23.22 7.85 -5.35
N GLU A 138 -24.53 7.72 -5.11
CA GLU A 138 -25.55 7.82 -6.16
C GLU A 138 -25.37 9.06 -7.07
N LYS A 139 -25.76 8.93 -8.35
CA LYS A 139 -25.69 10.00 -9.36
C LYS A 139 -26.37 11.28 -8.83
N GLY A 140 -25.60 12.23 -8.32
CA GLY A 140 -26.10 13.55 -7.95
C GLY A 140 -25.62 14.13 -6.62
N CYS A 141 -24.75 13.46 -5.86
CA CYS A 141 -24.25 14.04 -4.61
C CYS A 141 -23.28 15.21 -4.86
N SER A 142 -23.80 16.44 -4.80
CA SER A 142 -23.02 17.67 -4.61
C SER A 142 -22.54 17.85 -3.16
N LEU A 143 -22.42 16.76 -2.39
CA LEU A 143 -22.12 16.78 -0.95
C LEU A 143 -20.81 17.51 -0.63
N PRO A 144 -19.66 17.20 -1.26
CA PRO A 144 -18.39 17.79 -0.82
C PRO A 144 -18.25 19.25 -1.26
N ALA A 145 -18.96 19.64 -2.32
CA ALA A 145 -19.00 21.01 -2.84
C ALA A 145 -19.61 21.99 -1.81
N ALA A 146 -20.58 21.54 -1.01
CA ALA A 146 -21.21 22.36 0.01
C ALA A 146 -20.26 22.71 1.17
N ASN A 147 -19.33 21.81 1.52
CA ASN A 147 -18.32 22.02 2.58
C ASN A 147 -17.30 23.11 2.21
N VAL A 148 -16.92 23.23 0.94
CA VAL A 148 -15.88 24.17 0.46
C VAL A 148 -16.21 25.61 0.86
N ARG A 149 -17.43 26.05 0.54
CA ARG A 149 -17.85 27.42 0.80
C ARG A 149 -18.00 27.70 2.29
N ALA A 150 -18.53 26.76 3.06
CA ALA A 150 -18.69 26.92 4.51
C ALA A 150 -17.33 27.00 5.24
N ALA A 151 -16.32 26.25 4.78
CA ALA A 151 -14.97 26.30 5.32
C ALA A 151 -14.20 27.57 4.88
N ALA A 152 -14.29 27.96 3.61
CA ALA A 152 -13.60 29.14 3.08
C ALA A 152 -14.09 30.45 3.73
N GLU A 153 -15.36 30.52 4.15
CA GLU A 153 -15.94 31.67 4.85
C GLU A 153 -15.38 31.88 6.26
N LEU A 154 -14.72 30.88 6.86
CA LEU A 154 -14.10 30.99 8.20
C LEU A 154 -12.70 31.63 8.16
N PHE A 155 -12.02 31.59 7.02
CA PHE A 155 -10.66 32.09 6.84
C PHE A 155 -10.64 33.41 6.05
N ARG A 156 -11.66 34.27 6.19
CA ARG A 156 -11.73 35.53 5.43
C ARG A 156 -10.55 36.45 5.70
N ASP A 157 -10.10 36.49 6.95
CA ASP A 157 -9.06 37.40 7.41
C ASP A 157 -7.63 36.86 7.13
N GLU A 158 -7.52 35.60 6.68
CA GLU A 158 -6.24 34.93 6.37
C GLU A 158 -6.24 34.37 4.93
N PRO A 159 -5.83 35.17 3.93
CA PRO A 159 -5.92 34.77 2.53
C PRO A 159 -5.04 33.57 2.17
N GLU A 160 -3.87 33.41 2.82
CA GLU A 160 -2.96 32.29 2.58
C GLU A 160 -3.56 30.97 3.10
N SER A 161 -4.00 30.95 4.37
CA SER A 161 -4.69 29.79 4.98
C SER A 161 -5.93 29.41 4.19
N ARG A 162 -6.70 30.41 3.74
CA ARG A 162 -7.88 30.21 2.89
C ARG A 162 -7.53 29.56 1.56
N GLY A 163 -6.44 29.99 0.92
CA GLY A 163 -5.94 29.40 -0.33
C GLY A 163 -5.65 27.91 -0.18
N LEU A 164 -4.88 27.52 0.84
CA LEU A 164 -4.53 26.12 1.09
C LEU A 164 -5.75 25.22 1.32
N VAL A 165 -6.74 25.71 2.09
CA VAL A 165 -7.98 24.98 2.34
C VAL A 165 -8.78 24.82 1.04
N ILE A 166 -8.90 25.88 0.24
CA ILE A 166 -9.58 25.84 -1.05
C ILE A 166 -8.89 24.86 -1.99
N ASP A 167 -7.56 24.88 -2.06
CA ASP A 167 -6.78 23.97 -2.91
C ASP A 167 -6.99 22.51 -2.51
N ALA A 168 -6.97 22.19 -1.21
CA ALA A 168 -7.25 20.85 -0.72
C ALA A 168 -8.67 20.38 -1.09
N PHE A 169 -9.67 21.26 -0.96
CA PHE A 169 -11.04 20.98 -1.39
C PHE A 169 -11.16 20.82 -2.91
N ASN A 170 -10.42 21.60 -3.69
CA ASN A 170 -10.39 21.48 -5.14
C ASN A 170 -9.84 20.11 -5.55
N VAL A 171 -8.76 19.62 -4.91
CA VAL A 171 -8.24 18.27 -5.15
C VAL A 171 -9.29 17.21 -4.78
N LEU A 172 -9.99 17.35 -3.66
CA LEU A 172 -11.06 16.43 -3.30
C LEU A 172 -12.17 16.38 -4.37
N LEU A 173 -12.61 17.53 -4.85
CA LEU A 173 -13.68 17.64 -5.84
C LEU A 173 -13.27 17.09 -7.21
N THR A 174 -12.04 17.37 -7.65
CA THR A 174 -11.53 16.83 -8.92
C THR A 174 -11.44 15.32 -8.86
N GLU A 175 -10.90 14.77 -7.77
CA GLU A 175 -10.72 13.33 -7.60
C GLU A 175 -12.03 12.57 -7.42
N LEU A 176 -13.01 13.17 -6.74
CA LEU A 176 -14.36 12.64 -6.68
C LEU A 176 -15.01 12.57 -8.07
N ALA A 177 -14.73 13.52 -8.95
CA ALA A 177 -15.30 13.51 -10.30
C ALA A 177 -14.75 12.37 -11.17
N VAL A 178 -13.57 11.84 -10.84
CA VAL A 178 -12.90 10.74 -11.55
C VAL A 178 -13.63 9.41 -11.34
N ALA A 179 -13.88 8.69 -12.43
CA ALA A 179 -14.47 7.36 -12.40
C ALA A 179 -13.55 6.34 -11.73
N THR A 180 -14.13 5.23 -11.24
CA THR A 180 -13.35 4.16 -10.61
C THR A 180 -12.29 3.62 -11.58
N PRO A 181 -11.00 3.72 -11.24
CA PRO A 181 -9.93 3.25 -12.10
C PRO A 181 -9.97 1.72 -12.24
N THR A 182 -9.54 1.22 -13.39
CA THR A 182 -9.45 -0.22 -13.64
C THR A 182 -8.38 -0.84 -12.74
N PRO A 183 -8.65 -2.00 -12.11
CA PRO A 183 -7.67 -2.65 -11.25
C PRO A 183 -6.48 -3.17 -12.06
N ARG A 184 -5.29 -3.17 -11.46
CA ARG A 184 -4.11 -3.84 -12.03
C ARG A 184 -4.32 -5.33 -11.99
N LYS A 185 -4.04 -5.99 -13.12
CA LYS A 185 -4.19 -7.43 -13.26
C LYS A 185 -2.83 -8.07 -13.49
N ARG A 186 -2.49 -9.07 -12.67
CA ARG A 186 -1.38 -10.00 -12.90
C ARG A 186 -1.95 -11.23 -13.58
N LYS A 187 -1.60 -11.41 -14.87
CA LYS A 187 -1.99 -12.60 -15.62
C LYS A 187 -1.35 -13.84 -14.98
N GLY A 188 -2.18 -14.85 -14.71
CA GLY A 188 -1.72 -16.17 -14.32
C GLY A 188 -1.13 -16.96 -15.50
N SER A 189 -0.68 -18.16 -15.20
CA SER A 189 -0.31 -19.20 -16.16
C SER A 189 -1.02 -20.51 -15.77
N ASP A 190 -0.78 -21.59 -16.51
CA ASP A 190 -1.35 -22.91 -16.18
C ASP A 190 -0.95 -23.39 -14.78
N VAL A 191 0.15 -22.85 -14.24
CA VAL A 191 0.70 -23.20 -12.93
C VAL A 191 0.47 -22.08 -11.90
N ALA A 192 0.65 -20.81 -12.30
CA ALA A 192 0.56 -19.68 -11.38
C ALA A 192 -0.82 -19.02 -11.43
N GLN A 193 -1.42 -18.76 -10.28
CA GLN A 193 -2.72 -18.08 -10.19
C GLN A 193 -2.67 -16.64 -10.77
N GLY A 194 -3.77 -16.21 -11.37
CA GLY A 194 -3.98 -14.81 -11.74
C GLY A 194 -4.50 -14.00 -10.56
N LEU A 195 -4.05 -12.75 -10.42
CA LEU A 195 -4.44 -11.87 -9.32
C LEU A 195 -4.81 -10.48 -9.80
N GLN A 196 -5.54 -9.72 -8.98
CA GLN A 196 -5.88 -8.33 -9.25
C GLN A 196 -5.69 -7.46 -8.00
N LEU A 197 -5.31 -6.20 -8.22
CA LEU A 197 -5.13 -5.18 -7.18
C LEU A 197 -5.93 -3.93 -7.56
N PRO A 198 -6.79 -3.40 -6.66
CA PRO A 198 -7.41 -2.11 -6.89
C PRO A 198 -6.36 -1.01 -7.09
N GLU A 199 -6.55 -0.17 -8.10
CA GLU A 199 -5.58 0.92 -8.40
C GLU A 199 -5.48 1.92 -7.24
N SER A 200 -6.54 2.09 -6.43
CA SER A 200 -6.49 2.91 -5.21
C SER A 200 -5.45 2.41 -4.21
N TYR A 201 -5.28 1.10 -4.06
CA TYR A 201 -4.27 0.52 -3.17
C TYR A 201 -2.84 0.78 -3.68
N VAL A 202 -2.66 0.76 -5.01
CA VAL A 202 -1.38 1.12 -5.64
C VAL A 202 -1.07 2.60 -5.42
N GLN A 203 -2.06 3.47 -5.60
CA GLN A 203 -1.88 4.92 -5.42
C GLN A 203 -1.60 5.29 -3.97
N ALA A 204 -2.11 4.49 -3.01
CA ALA A 204 -1.78 4.61 -1.60
C ALA A 204 -0.36 4.17 -1.27
N SER A 205 0.25 3.34 -2.13
CA SER A 205 1.61 2.87 -1.93
C SER A 205 2.63 3.92 -2.36
N GLU A 206 3.77 3.92 -1.68
CA GLU A 206 4.88 4.81 -2.02
C GLU A 206 5.42 4.47 -3.42
N SER A 207 5.41 5.48 -4.30
CA SER A 207 5.97 5.35 -5.65
C SER A 207 7.48 5.10 -5.58
N ARG A 208 7.92 3.88 -5.89
CA ARG A 208 9.35 3.57 -5.99
C ARG A 208 9.92 4.08 -7.32
N GLN A 209 11.04 4.79 -7.25
CA GLN A 209 11.73 5.27 -8.45
C GLN A 209 12.22 4.10 -9.31
N ARG A 210 11.94 4.17 -10.61
CA ARG A 210 12.40 3.20 -11.61
C ARG A 210 13.62 3.73 -12.35
N PHE A 211 14.66 2.91 -12.40
CA PHE A 211 15.89 3.25 -13.12
C PHE A 211 15.84 2.61 -14.51
N VAL A 212 15.86 3.44 -15.54
CA VAL A 212 15.81 3.01 -16.93
C VAL A 212 17.07 3.50 -17.62
N MET A 213 17.78 2.60 -18.30
CA MET A 213 18.98 2.94 -19.07
C MET A 213 18.58 3.40 -20.46
N ARG A 214 18.77 4.68 -20.76
CA ARG A 214 18.59 5.23 -22.11
C ARG A 214 19.91 5.79 -22.65
N PRO A 215 20.13 5.74 -23.98
CA PRO A 215 21.37 6.25 -24.59
C PRO A 215 21.63 7.73 -24.31
N ALA A 216 20.56 8.55 -24.28
CA ALA A 216 20.59 10.00 -24.15
C ALA A 216 20.80 10.53 -22.72
N LEU A 217 20.91 9.65 -21.71
CA LEU A 217 21.12 10.07 -20.33
C LEU A 217 22.50 10.69 -20.12
N SER A 218 22.59 11.63 -19.19
CA SER A 218 23.85 12.20 -18.74
C SER A 218 24.74 11.13 -18.07
N GLY A 219 26.05 11.36 -18.02
CA GLY A 219 26.97 10.43 -17.36
C GLY A 219 26.64 10.18 -15.88
N VAL A 220 26.14 11.19 -15.18
CA VAL A 220 25.73 11.10 -13.77
C VAL A 220 24.49 10.21 -13.61
N GLU A 221 23.49 10.39 -14.48
CA GLU A 221 22.27 9.56 -14.47
C GLU A 221 22.58 8.11 -14.83
N LYS A 222 23.39 7.87 -15.88
CA LYS A 222 23.84 6.52 -16.25
C LYS A 222 24.54 5.83 -15.09
N ALA A 223 25.46 6.53 -14.42
CA ALA A 223 26.12 6.00 -13.22
C ALA A 223 25.12 5.70 -12.08
N GLY A 224 24.08 6.52 -11.93
CA GLY A 224 22.98 6.26 -10.98
C GLY A 224 22.22 4.97 -11.29
N VAL A 225 21.91 4.73 -12.57
CA VAL A 225 21.25 3.50 -13.05
C VAL A 225 22.11 2.27 -12.80
N ILE A 226 23.42 2.33 -13.10
CA ILE A 226 24.37 1.24 -12.84
C ILE A 226 24.45 0.93 -11.34
N ARG A 227 24.55 1.95 -10.48
CA ARG A 227 24.51 1.76 -9.01
C ARG A 227 23.21 1.11 -8.55
N ALA A 228 22.07 1.44 -9.16
CA ALA A 228 20.80 0.78 -8.86
C ALA A 228 20.83 -0.71 -9.23
N ALA A 229 21.41 -1.07 -10.37
CA ALA A 229 21.57 -2.48 -10.77
C ALA A 229 22.45 -3.28 -9.80
N TYR A 230 23.56 -2.70 -9.33
CA TYR A 230 24.38 -3.33 -8.28
C TYR A 230 23.59 -3.55 -6.98
N ARG A 231 22.85 -2.52 -6.52
CA ARG A 231 22.01 -2.64 -5.31
C ARG A 231 20.94 -3.72 -5.46
N GLN A 232 20.35 -3.87 -6.64
CA GLN A 232 19.35 -4.91 -6.89
C GLN A 232 19.98 -6.31 -6.89
N VAL A 233 21.06 -6.52 -7.66
CA VAL A 233 21.65 -7.85 -7.87
C VAL A 233 22.45 -8.34 -6.67
N PHE A 234 23.15 -7.44 -5.96
CA PHE A 234 24.01 -7.79 -4.82
C PHE A 234 23.41 -7.41 -3.46
N GLU A 235 22.16 -6.96 -3.45
CA GLU A 235 21.41 -6.43 -2.30
C GLU A 235 22.00 -5.17 -1.65
N ARG A 236 23.17 -4.71 -2.11
CA ARG A 236 23.93 -3.58 -1.58
C ARG A 236 24.86 -2.99 -2.62
N ASP A 237 25.35 -1.79 -2.37
CA ASP A 237 26.35 -1.14 -3.22
C ASP A 237 27.77 -1.67 -2.89
N ILE A 238 28.16 -2.75 -3.58
CA ILE A 238 29.48 -3.38 -3.43
C ILE A 238 30.62 -2.52 -3.98
N VAL A 239 30.32 -1.63 -4.93
CA VAL A 239 31.30 -0.73 -5.53
C VAL A 239 31.76 0.27 -4.49
N LYS A 240 30.81 0.91 -3.79
CA LYS A 240 31.13 1.85 -2.72
C LYS A 240 31.73 1.16 -1.49
N GLY A 241 31.23 -0.02 -1.14
CA GLY A 241 31.64 -0.72 0.09
C GLY A 241 33.01 -1.40 0.01
N TYR A 242 33.38 -1.93 -1.15
CA TYR A 242 34.55 -2.80 -1.31
C TYR A 242 35.38 -2.53 -2.57
N SER A 243 35.02 -1.51 -3.35
CA SER A 243 35.68 -1.22 -4.64
C SER A 243 35.64 -2.39 -5.63
N LEU A 244 34.65 -3.28 -5.50
CA LEU A 244 34.45 -4.42 -6.40
C LEU A 244 33.55 -4.01 -7.56
N ARG A 245 34.03 -4.14 -8.79
CA ARG A 245 33.35 -3.73 -10.03
C ARG A 245 33.53 -4.75 -11.15
N LEU A 246 32.62 -4.71 -12.12
CA LEU A 246 32.76 -5.37 -13.41
C LEU A 246 32.96 -4.31 -14.50
N ASP A 247 34.19 -3.81 -14.62
CA ASP A 247 34.51 -2.66 -15.48
C ASP A 247 34.14 -2.89 -16.96
N ASP A 248 34.34 -4.10 -17.48
CA ASP A 248 34.00 -4.45 -18.87
C ASP A 248 32.48 -4.37 -19.12
N ALA A 249 31.68 -4.99 -18.24
CA ALA A 249 30.23 -5.01 -18.37
C ALA A 249 29.63 -3.62 -18.16
N GLU A 250 30.19 -2.83 -17.22
CA GLU A 250 29.78 -1.45 -17.01
C GLU A 250 30.06 -0.59 -18.24
N SER A 251 31.27 -0.68 -18.79
CA SER A 251 31.68 0.09 -19.97
C SER A 251 30.82 -0.26 -21.19
N ASP A 252 30.54 -1.54 -21.41
CA ASP A 252 29.65 -1.98 -22.50
C ASP A 252 28.22 -1.44 -22.31
N CYS A 253 27.70 -1.42 -21.09
CA CYS A 253 26.36 -0.90 -20.79
C CYS A 253 26.29 0.62 -20.94
N LEU A 254 27.28 1.36 -20.43
CA LEU A 254 27.37 2.82 -20.52
C LEU A 254 27.43 3.31 -21.97
N ASN A 255 28.14 2.56 -22.82
CA ASN A 255 28.26 2.82 -24.25
C ASN A 255 27.07 2.27 -25.07
N GLY A 256 26.12 1.58 -24.45
CA GLY A 256 24.95 1.02 -25.12
C GLY A 256 25.25 -0.17 -26.04
N ARG A 257 26.40 -0.85 -25.87
CA ARG A 257 26.72 -2.09 -26.59
C ARG A 257 25.89 -3.28 -26.10
N ILE A 258 25.53 -3.26 -24.82
CA ILE A 258 24.64 -4.25 -24.20
C ILE A 258 23.44 -3.56 -23.56
N SER A 259 22.29 -4.23 -23.55
CA SER A 259 21.09 -3.77 -22.88
C SER A 259 21.22 -3.90 -21.35
N MET A 260 20.32 -3.27 -20.59
CA MET A 260 20.28 -3.42 -19.14
C MET A 260 20.00 -4.87 -18.74
N ARG A 261 19.18 -5.58 -19.52
CA ARG A 261 18.95 -7.02 -19.35
C ARG A 261 20.24 -7.84 -19.44
N GLU A 262 21.04 -7.60 -20.47
CA GLU A 262 22.33 -8.28 -20.65
C GLU A 262 23.34 -7.88 -19.58
N PHE A 263 23.34 -6.62 -19.15
CA PHE A 263 24.16 -6.18 -18.03
C PHE A 263 23.81 -6.95 -16.74
N VAL A 264 22.52 -7.07 -16.40
CA VAL A 264 22.05 -7.88 -15.26
C VAL A 264 22.46 -9.35 -15.41
N ARG A 265 22.35 -9.92 -16.61
CA ARG A 265 22.81 -11.29 -16.91
C ARG A 265 24.29 -11.46 -16.59
N ARG A 266 25.15 -10.54 -17.04
CA ARG A 266 26.60 -10.57 -16.75
C ARG A 266 26.90 -10.40 -15.27
N LEU A 267 26.20 -9.50 -14.57
CA LEU A 267 26.35 -9.32 -13.12
C LEU A 267 26.02 -10.61 -12.36
N ALA A 268 24.87 -11.22 -12.64
CA ALA A 268 24.41 -12.43 -11.95
C ALA A 268 25.18 -13.70 -12.33
N ARG A 269 25.90 -13.70 -13.47
CA ARG A 269 26.83 -14.78 -13.86
C ARG A 269 28.27 -14.58 -13.38
N SER A 270 28.57 -13.41 -12.80
CA SER A 270 29.93 -13.06 -12.40
C SER A 270 30.48 -13.99 -11.32
N PRO A 271 31.81 -14.16 -11.23
CA PRO A 271 32.45 -14.82 -10.10
C PRO A 271 32.06 -14.17 -8.76
N LEU A 272 31.94 -12.83 -8.73
CA LEU A 272 31.51 -12.09 -7.53
C LEU A 272 30.13 -12.52 -7.04
N TYR A 273 29.18 -12.71 -7.96
CA TYR A 273 27.83 -13.17 -7.60
C TYR A 273 27.86 -14.62 -7.12
N ARG A 274 28.63 -15.48 -7.81
CA ARG A 274 28.79 -16.88 -7.44
C ARG A 274 29.35 -17.04 -6.01
N ASP A 275 30.37 -16.26 -5.67
CA ASP A 275 31.02 -16.35 -4.36
C ASP A 275 30.08 -15.92 -3.23
N GLN A 276 29.25 -14.89 -3.46
CA GLN A 276 28.36 -14.36 -2.44
C GLN A 276 27.05 -15.15 -2.28
N PHE A 277 26.44 -15.61 -3.38
CA PHE A 277 25.07 -16.13 -3.37
C PHE A 277 24.93 -17.58 -3.86
N PHE A 278 26.02 -18.25 -4.22
CA PHE A 278 25.96 -19.63 -4.71
C PHE A 278 26.86 -20.60 -3.94
N LEU A 279 28.15 -20.29 -3.73
CA LEU A 279 29.08 -21.22 -3.09
C LEU A 279 28.73 -21.56 -1.63
N GLY A 280 28.20 -20.60 -0.87
CA GLY A 280 27.89 -20.76 0.56
C GLY A 280 26.49 -21.30 0.87
N VAL A 281 25.68 -21.61 -0.15
CA VAL A 281 24.25 -21.95 0.02
C VAL A 281 23.88 -23.21 -0.76
N SER A 282 22.80 -23.88 -0.35
CA SER A 282 22.25 -25.01 -1.10
C SER A 282 21.69 -24.57 -2.46
N ASN A 283 21.64 -25.46 -3.45
CA ASN A 283 21.01 -25.19 -4.75
C ASN A 283 19.56 -24.69 -4.58
N SER A 284 18.82 -25.26 -3.62
CA SER A 284 17.46 -24.82 -3.29
C SER A 284 17.42 -23.36 -2.88
N ARG A 285 18.34 -22.94 -2.01
CA ARG A 285 18.42 -21.54 -1.57
C ARG A 285 18.95 -20.60 -2.66
N ALA A 286 19.88 -21.07 -3.48
CA ALA A 286 20.39 -20.31 -4.62
C ALA A 286 19.28 -19.96 -5.63
N VAL A 287 18.33 -20.88 -5.87
CA VAL A 287 17.14 -20.61 -6.70
C VAL A 287 16.33 -19.47 -6.09
N GLU A 288 16.00 -19.52 -4.81
CA GLU A 288 15.20 -18.50 -4.12
C GLU A 288 15.86 -17.11 -4.18
N LEU A 289 17.18 -17.04 -3.98
CA LEU A 289 17.93 -15.79 -4.08
C LEU A 289 18.01 -15.28 -5.54
N ALA A 290 18.19 -16.17 -6.52
CA ALA A 290 18.19 -15.77 -7.93
C ALA A 290 16.84 -15.17 -8.36
N PHE A 291 15.72 -15.74 -7.88
CA PHE A 291 14.39 -15.18 -8.08
C PHE A 291 14.27 -13.76 -7.51
N ARG A 292 14.80 -13.53 -6.30
CA ARG A 292 14.87 -12.20 -5.68
C ARG A 292 15.66 -11.21 -6.54
N HIS A 293 16.87 -11.58 -6.95
CA HIS A 293 17.81 -10.66 -7.62
C HIS A 293 17.38 -10.33 -9.05
N VAL A 294 16.98 -11.36 -9.81
CA VAL A 294 16.69 -11.23 -11.25
C VAL A 294 15.24 -10.86 -11.51
N LEU A 295 14.29 -11.51 -10.81
CA LEU A 295 12.85 -11.29 -11.02
C LEU A 295 12.20 -10.37 -10.00
N GLY A 296 12.89 -10.00 -8.92
CA GLY A 296 12.34 -9.10 -7.90
C GLY A 296 11.18 -9.68 -7.09
N ARG A 297 10.97 -11.01 -7.11
CA ARG A 297 9.93 -11.70 -6.36
C ARG A 297 10.42 -13.04 -5.83
N GLY A 298 9.68 -13.66 -4.92
CA GLY A 298 9.91 -15.07 -4.58
C GLY A 298 9.26 -16.05 -5.55
N VAL A 299 9.50 -17.33 -5.31
CA VAL A 299 8.95 -18.42 -6.11
C VAL A 299 7.45 -18.54 -5.83
N SER A 300 6.61 -18.66 -6.87
CA SER A 300 5.16 -18.67 -6.71
C SER A 300 4.60 -20.05 -6.39
N THR A 301 5.14 -21.10 -7.02
CA THR A 301 4.59 -22.47 -6.93
C THR A 301 5.69 -23.52 -6.81
N LEU A 302 5.30 -24.72 -6.36
CA LEU A 302 6.22 -25.84 -6.24
C LEU A 302 6.72 -26.31 -7.62
N GLU A 303 5.85 -26.28 -8.62
CA GLU A 303 6.16 -26.70 -9.99
C GLU A 303 7.14 -25.71 -10.64
N GLU A 304 6.98 -24.40 -10.38
CA GLU A 304 7.98 -23.38 -10.75
C GLU A 304 9.32 -23.67 -10.07
N PHE A 305 9.32 -23.92 -8.76
CA PHE A 305 10.55 -24.27 -8.03
C PHE A 305 11.24 -25.48 -8.65
N ARG A 306 10.51 -26.57 -8.90
CA ARG A 306 11.03 -27.83 -9.47
C ARG A 306 11.69 -27.60 -10.83
N ARG A 307 11.06 -26.80 -11.70
CA ARG A 307 11.60 -26.48 -13.04
C ARG A 307 12.98 -25.83 -12.94
N TYR A 308 13.11 -24.77 -12.14
CA TYR A 308 14.38 -24.05 -12.00
C TYR A 308 15.41 -24.82 -11.18
N PHE A 309 14.95 -25.63 -10.21
CA PHE A 309 15.80 -26.54 -9.47
C PHE A 309 16.43 -27.63 -10.36
N ALA A 310 15.69 -28.16 -11.34
CA ALA A 310 16.25 -29.09 -12.32
C ALA A 310 17.35 -28.42 -13.16
N ILE A 311 17.09 -27.20 -13.65
CA ILE A 311 18.06 -26.45 -14.47
C ILE A 311 19.37 -26.20 -13.71
N ILE A 312 19.30 -25.71 -12.45
CA ILE A 312 20.50 -25.44 -11.67
C ILE A 312 21.25 -26.73 -11.32
N SER A 313 20.54 -27.84 -11.09
CA SER A 313 21.14 -29.13 -10.74
C SER A 313 21.88 -29.74 -11.93
N ASP A 314 21.33 -29.60 -13.14
CA ASP A 314 21.91 -30.20 -14.35
C ASP A 314 22.99 -29.32 -14.99
N LYS A 315 22.79 -28.00 -15.01
CA LYS A 315 23.60 -27.06 -15.82
C LYS A 315 24.28 -25.96 -15.00
N GLY A 316 24.07 -25.93 -13.69
CA GLY A 316 24.68 -24.97 -12.78
C GLY A 316 24.08 -23.56 -12.85
N LEU A 317 24.75 -22.63 -12.16
CA LEU A 317 24.28 -21.27 -11.92
C LEU A 317 24.04 -20.46 -13.21
N ALA A 318 24.96 -20.55 -14.18
CA ALA A 318 24.87 -19.74 -15.40
C ALA A 318 23.57 -20.02 -16.17
N ALA A 319 23.22 -21.29 -16.33
CA ALA A 319 22.00 -21.71 -17.01
C ALA A 319 20.72 -21.31 -16.24
N LEU A 320 20.77 -21.29 -14.90
CA LEU A 320 19.66 -20.79 -14.10
C LEU A 320 19.43 -19.29 -14.37
N ILE A 321 20.50 -18.48 -14.37
CA ILE A 321 20.39 -17.04 -14.64
C ILE A 321 19.88 -16.80 -16.06
N ASP A 322 20.41 -17.49 -17.06
CA ASP A 322 19.95 -17.38 -18.44
C ASP A 322 18.45 -17.72 -18.53
N ALA A 323 18.00 -18.82 -17.91
CA ALA A 323 16.58 -19.21 -17.89
C ALA A 323 15.65 -18.22 -17.19
N LEU A 324 16.14 -17.44 -16.21
CA LEU A 324 15.35 -16.39 -15.54
C LEU A 324 15.29 -15.11 -16.38
N VAL A 325 16.43 -14.69 -16.94
CA VAL A 325 16.54 -13.47 -17.76
C VAL A 325 15.83 -13.63 -19.11
N ASP A 326 15.84 -14.83 -19.69
CA ASP A 326 15.15 -15.15 -20.95
C ASP A 326 13.67 -15.48 -20.76
N SER A 327 13.16 -15.42 -19.53
CA SER A 327 11.75 -15.67 -19.27
C SER A 327 10.86 -14.58 -19.88
N ALA A 328 9.69 -14.98 -20.39
CA ALA A 328 8.69 -14.04 -20.89
C ALA A 328 8.20 -13.06 -19.79
N GLU A 329 8.30 -13.48 -18.52
CA GLU A 329 7.99 -12.60 -17.39
C GLU A 329 8.99 -11.46 -17.27
N TYR A 330 10.29 -11.74 -17.36
CA TYR A 330 11.33 -10.71 -17.31
C TYR A 330 11.11 -9.66 -18.40
N ALA A 331 10.90 -10.11 -19.64
CA ALA A 331 10.66 -9.22 -20.78
C ALA A 331 9.39 -8.37 -20.61
N ARG A 332 8.31 -8.94 -20.03
CA ARG A 332 7.06 -8.22 -19.79
C ARG A 332 7.17 -7.17 -18.69
N VAL A 333 7.95 -7.45 -17.62
CA VAL A 333 8.00 -6.60 -16.42
C VAL A 333 9.10 -5.54 -16.53
N PHE A 334 10.30 -5.91 -16.99
CA PHE A 334 11.47 -5.03 -17.02
C PHE A 334 11.89 -4.64 -18.44
N GLY A 335 11.62 -5.52 -19.43
CA GLY A 335 12.07 -5.31 -20.80
C GLY A 335 13.59 -5.36 -20.92
N GLU A 336 14.14 -4.54 -21.82
CA GLU A 336 15.60 -4.48 -22.07
C GLU A 336 16.31 -3.35 -21.33
N GLU A 337 15.58 -2.31 -20.91
CA GLU A 337 16.14 -1.03 -20.46
C GLU A 337 15.99 -0.81 -18.95
N THR A 338 14.99 -1.42 -18.31
CA THR A 338 14.67 -1.16 -16.91
C THR A 338 15.50 -2.06 -16.01
N VAL A 339 16.10 -1.48 -14.97
CA VAL A 339 16.75 -2.24 -13.90
C VAL A 339 15.68 -3.02 -13.13
N PRO A 340 15.89 -4.32 -12.83
CA PRO A 340 14.95 -5.06 -12.00
C PRO A 340 14.75 -4.39 -10.63
N TYR A 341 13.55 -4.52 -10.09
CA TYR A 341 13.17 -3.94 -8.80
C TYR A 341 12.36 -4.94 -8.00
N LEU A 342 12.37 -4.80 -6.68
CA LEU A 342 11.56 -5.63 -5.79
C LEU A 342 10.08 -5.32 -6.00
N ARG A 343 9.33 -6.36 -6.38
CA ARG A 343 7.90 -6.32 -6.65
C ARG A 343 7.13 -6.61 -5.38
N ASP A 344 7.03 -5.56 -4.60
CA ASP A 344 6.52 -5.62 -3.24
C ASP A 344 5.04 -5.19 -3.16
N LEU A 345 4.52 -5.00 -1.94
CA LEU A 345 3.20 -4.43 -1.70
C LEU A 345 3.06 -3.08 -2.41
N GLY A 346 1.92 -2.88 -3.05
CA GLY A 346 1.63 -1.67 -3.83
C GLY A 346 2.06 -1.76 -5.29
N GLU A 347 3.17 -2.45 -5.61
CA GLU A 347 3.64 -2.57 -7.00
C GLU A 347 2.81 -3.59 -7.80
N GLU A 348 2.60 -4.77 -7.24
CA GLU A 348 1.84 -5.85 -7.86
C GLU A 348 0.93 -6.57 -6.85
N PRO A 349 -0.20 -7.18 -7.31
CA PRO A 349 -0.99 -8.04 -6.44
C PRO A 349 -0.15 -9.23 -5.95
N GLN A 350 -0.17 -9.43 -4.63
CA GLN A 350 0.59 -10.46 -3.93
C GLN A 350 -0.28 -11.70 -3.67
N GLU A 351 0.34 -12.88 -3.78
CA GLU A 351 -0.28 -14.15 -3.42
C GLU A 351 -0.22 -14.40 -1.90
N SER A 352 -1.23 -15.08 -1.37
CA SER A 352 -1.27 -15.48 0.05
C SER A 352 -0.37 -16.69 0.34
N ALA A 353 -0.21 -17.61 -0.61
CA ALA A 353 0.46 -18.90 -0.41
C ALA A 353 1.91 -18.76 0.09
N ASN A 354 2.64 -17.74 -0.35
CA ASN A 354 4.03 -17.50 0.02
C ASN A 354 4.24 -16.17 0.76
N TRP A 355 3.18 -15.63 1.38
CA TRP A 355 3.20 -14.31 2.00
C TRP A 355 4.42 -14.13 2.93
N GLY A 356 4.54 -14.97 3.96
CA GLY A 356 5.62 -14.86 4.95
C GLY A 356 7.02 -15.06 4.37
N ALA A 357 7.20 -16.00 3.44
CA ALA A 357 8.48 -16.25 2.79
C ALA A 357 8.93 -15.06 1.91
N ASN A 358 8.00 -14.48 1.14
CA ASN A 358 8.26 -13.29 0.32
C ASN A 358 8.68 -12.09 1.18
N ARG A 359 7.99 -11.84 2.31
CA ARG A 359 8.35 -10.76 3.24
C ARG A 359 9.78 -10.92 3.77
N LYS A 360 10.16 -12.14 4.16
CA LYS A 360 11.50 -12.45 4.67
C LYS A 360 12.57 -12.31 3.59
N LEU A 361 12.25 -12.65 2.34
CA LEU A 361 13.16 -12.61 1.21
C LEU A 361 13.62 -11.18 0.87
N PHE A 362 12.76 -10.18 1.04
CA PHE A 362 13.09 -8.79 0.70
C PHE A 362 13.90 -8.03 1.76
N ASN A 363 14.24 -8.68 2.88
CA ASN A 363 15.08 -8.10 3.91
C ASN A 363 16.57 -8.34 3.62
N PHE A 364 17.43 -7.43 4.10
CA PHE A 364 18.89 -7.59 4.06
C PHE A 364 19.37 -8.86 4.80
N SER A 365 18.53 -9.41 5.69
CA SER A 365 18.82 -10.62 6.43
C SER A 365 18.67 -11.91 5.61
N ALA A 366 18.08 -11.82 4.41
CA ALA A 366 17.73 -12.99 3.60
C ALA A 366 18.95 -13.87 3.24
N PRO A 367 20.11 -13.33 2.81
CA PRO A 367 21.27 -14.17 2.47
C PRO A 367 21.80 -15.01 3.64
N PHE A 368 21.60 -14.57 4.89
CA PHE A 368 22.06 -15.29 6.07
C PHE A 368 21.17 -16.48 6.45
N GLN A 369 20.00 -16.61 5.82
CA GLN A 369 19.14 -17.79 5.95
C GLN A 369 19.67 -18.90 5.04
N GLY A 370 20.38 -19.86 5.62
CA GLY A 370 20.94 -21.00 4.88
C GLY A 370 19.89 -22.04 4.48
N SER A 371 18.80 -22.16 5.25
CA SER A 371 17.69 -23.08 4.96
C SER A 371 16.78 -22.51 3.87
N PRO A 372 16.37 -23.33 2.88
CA PRO A 372 15.45 -22.88 1.85
C PRO A 372 14.05 -22.66 2.45
N GLN A 373 13.42 -21.55 2.10
CA GLN A 373 12.17 -21.08 2.70
C GLN A 373 10.93 -21.50 1.90
N PHE A 374 11.02 -21.55 0.56
CA PHE A 374 9.88 -21.75 -0.31
C PHE A 374 9.54 -23.22 -0.46
N ILE A 375 10.53 -24.06 -0.78
CA ILE A 375 10.31 -25.51 -0.92
C ILE A 375 9.81 -26.16 0.37
N THR A 376 10.31 -25.71 1.52
CA THR A 376 9.89 -26.18 2.84
C THR A 376 8.47 -25.72 3.17
N SER A 377 8.11 -24.48 2.82
CA SER A 377 6.74 -23.97 2.94
C SER A 377 5.76 -24.75 2.05
N PHE A 378 6.09 -24.95 0.77
CA PHE A 378 5.26 -25.73 -0.14
C PHE A 378 5.09 -27.19 0.30
N ALA A 379 6.15 -27.79 0.85
CA ALA A 379 6.09 -29.13 1.42
C ALA A 379 5.18 -29.16 2.65
N ALA A 380 5.36 -28.22 3.59
CA ALA A 380 4.57 -28.13 4.82
C ALA A 380 3.07 -27.94 4.55
N GLN A 381 2.70 -27.21 3.49
CA GLN A 381 1.30 -27.06 3.08
C GLN A 381 0.63 -28.36 2.60
N ARG A 382 1.43 -29.34 2.17
CA ARG A 382 0.94 -30.63 1.62
C ARG A 382 1.13 -31.81 2.58
N GLN A 383 1.90 -31.63 3.64
CA GLN A 383 2.24 -32.66 4.62
C GLN A 383 1.40 -32.50 5.89
N PRO A 384 1.22 -33.57 6.68
CA PRO A 384 0.63 -33.46 8.02
C PRO A 384 1.51 -32.60 8.94
N LEU A 385 0.99 -32.31 10.14
CA LEU A 385 1.73 -31.55 11.15
C LEU A 385 3.13 -32.17 11.39
N PRO A 386 4.19 -31.34 11.41
CA PRO A 386 5.55 -31.83 11.61
C PRO A 386 5.73 -32.36 13.03
N ASP A 387 6.65 -33.31 13.18
CA ASP A 387 7.12 -33.74 14.50
C ASP A 387 8.05 -32.69 15.09
N GLN A 388 7.50 -31.78 15.89
CA GLN A 388 8.23 -30.77 16.64
C GLN A 388 7.41 -30.31 17.85
N HIS A 389 8.04 -29.55 18.75
CA HIS A 389 7.33 -28.86 19.82
C HIS A 389 6.21 -27.95 19.30
N VAL A 390 5.11 -27.87 20.07
CA VAL A 390 3.91 -27.06 19.77
C VAL A 390 4.24 -25.59 19.52
N TYR A 391 5.16 -25.03 20.32
CA TYR A 391 5.64 -23.64 20.20
C TYR A 391 6.77 -23.43 19.17
N GLY A 392 7.10 -24.45 18.37
CA GLY A 392 8.17 -24.43 17.38
C GLY A 392 9.41 -25.20 17.82
N GLY A 393 10.14 -25.77 16.87
CA GLY A 393 11.18 -26.77 17.17
C GLY A 393 12.46 -26.26 17.85
N ALA A 394 12.60 -24.97 18.17
CA ALA A 394 13.70 -24.51 19.03
C ALA A 394 13.46 -24.83 20.53
N ASN A 395 12.24 -25.23 20.88
CA ASN A 395 11.86 -25.56 22.26
C ASN A 395 12.12 -27.02 22.64
N ASP A 396 12.46 -27.88 21.68
CA ASP A 396 12.91 -29.24 21.96
C ASP A 396 14.41 -29.22 22.29
N PRO A 397 14.85 -29.73 23.47
CA PRO A 397 16.26 -29.81 23.78
C PRO A 397 16.95 -30.89 22.93
N VAL A 398 18.25 -30.70 22.70
CA VAL A 398 19.09 -31.73 22.08
C VAL A 398 19.30 -32.87 23.08
N ALA A 399 18.92 -34.09 22.70
CA ALA A 399 19.11 -35.28 23.52
C ALA A 399 20.62 -35.56 23.71
N ASN A 400 21.14 -35.28 24.90
CA ASN A 400 22.51 -35.52 25.29
C ASN A 400 22.60 -35.84 26.80
N GLN A 401 23.77 -36.26 27.27
CA GLN A 401 23.99 -36.63 28.68
C GLN A 401 24.14 -35.42 29.61
N TYR A 402 24.53 -34.26 29.09
CA TYR A 402 24.96 -33.09 29.86
C TYR A 402 23.84 -32.05 30.08
N GLY A 403 22.68 -32.23 29.44
CA GLY A 403 21.47 -31.43 29.60
C GLY A 403 21.47 -30.07 28.89
N ALA A 404 20.33 -29.36 29.00
CA ALA A 404 20.10 -27.92 28.76
C ALA A 404 20.68 -27.27 27.47
N ILE A 405 20.80 -28.01 26.37
CA ILE A 405 21.22 -27.45 25.08
C ILE A 405 20.00 -27.36 24.15
N PHE A 406 19.67 -26.14 23.72
CA PHE A 406 18.57 -25.87 22.78
C PHE A 406 19.09 -25.30 21.46
N PRO A 407 18.43 -25.60 20.33
CA PRO A 407 18.70 -24.91 19.08
C PRO A 407 18.50 -23.40 19.20
N SER A 408 19.38 -22.61 18.57
CA SER A 408 19.24 -21.15 18.58
C SER A 408 18.06 -20.71 17.71
N SER A 409 17.20 -19.85 18.25
CA SER A 409 16.09 -19.21 17.52
C SER A 409 16.55 -18.09 16.59
N THR A 410 17.73 -17.52 16.84
CA THR A 410 18.27 -16.37 16.09
C THR A 410 19.37 -16.78 15.11
N ARG A 411 20.22 -17.74 15.48
CA ARG A 411 21.33 -18.20 14.65
C ARG A 411 20.93 -19.45 13.86
N LYS A 412 20.78 -19.30 12.53
CA LYS A 412 20.37 -20.37 11.60
C LYS A 412 19.05 -21.05 12.04
N PRO A 413 17.93 -20.31 12.14
CA PRO A 413 16.66 -20.90 12.52
C PRO A 413 16.29 -22.01 11.54
N SER A 414 16.21 -23.24 12.05
CA SER A 414 15.85 -24.43 11.27
C SER A 414 14.37 -24.76 11.35
N THR A 415 13.64 -24.16 12.30
CA THR A 415 12.30 -24.59 12.68
C THR A 415 11.26 -23.58 12.22
N ALA A 416 10.20 -24.10 11.59
CA ALA A 416 9.07 -23.32 11.12
C ALA A 416 7.93 -23.38 12.13
N ALA A 417 7.21 -22.28 12.32
CA ALA A 417 5.97 -22.30 13.08
C ALA A 417 4.96 -23.24 12.40
N ALA A 418 4.24 -24.05 13.18
CA ALA A 418 3.17 -24.91 12.70
C ALA A 418 1.90 -24.66 13.53
N GLY A 419 0.74 -24.75 12.89
CA GLY A 419 -0.56 -24.50 13.51
C GLY A 419 -1.07 -25.68 14.33
N PHE A 420 -0.44 -25.95 15.47
CA PHE A 420 -0.94 -26.96 16.41
C PHE A 420 -2.21 -26.46 17.12
N GLY A 421 -3.26 -27.27 17.14
CA GLY A 421 -4.48 -27.02 17.92
C GLY A 421 -4.32 -27.36 19.40
N TYR A 422 -5.29 -26.93 20.21
CA TYR A 422 -5.33 -27.22 21.65
C TYR A 422 -5.34 -28.73 21.93
N ASP A 423 -6.15 -29.48 21.18
CA ASP A 423 -6.29 -30.93 21.32
C ASP A 423 -5.29 -31.71 20.45
N SER A 424 -3.99 -31.38 20.55
CA SER A 424 -2.93 -32.09 19.82
C SER A 424 -2.11 -32.98 20.75
N ARG A 425 -1.67 -34.15 20.24
CA ARG A 425 -0.80 -35.09 20.96
C ARG A 425 0.39 -35.45 20.10
N ARG A 426 1.60 -35.31 20.64
CA ARG A 426 2.85 -35.73 19.98
C ARG A 426 3.05 -37.23 20.18
N LEU A 427 3.41 -37.94 19.11
CA LEU A 427 3.79 -39.35 19.17
C LEU A 427 5.20 -39.45 19.76
N LEU A 428 5.33 -40.02 20.96
CA LEU A 428 6.62 -40.25 21.60
C LEU A 428 7.08 -41.70 21.31
N LEU A 429 8.35 -41.85 20.93
CA LEU A 429 8.96 -43.16 20.71
C LEU A 429 9.53 -43.69 22.03
N GLY A 430 9.22 -44.94 22.38
CA GLY A 430 9.79 -45.60 23.55
C GLY A 430 11.24 -46.04 23.29
N ASN A 431 12.09 -45.98 24.33
CA ASN A 431 13.52 -46.35 24.25
C ASN A 431 13.77 -47.87 24.33
N SER A 432 12.73 -48.70 24.41
CA SER A 432 12.81 -50.17 24.46
C SER A 432 12.31 -50.81 23.16
N LEU A 433 12.77 -52.02 22.82
CA LEU A 433 12.19 -52.84 21.75
C LEU A 433 10.67 -52.86 21.91
N GLY A 434 9.97 -52.33 20.89
CA GLY A 434 8.51 -52.16 20.90
C GLY A 434 7.83 -53.47 21.24
N LEU A 435 7.24 -53.54 22.44
CA LEU A 435 6.34 -54.62 22.79
C LEU A 435 4.99 -54.35 22.12
N ALA A 436 4.50 -55.43 21.51
CA ALA A 436 3.30 -55.57 20.70
C ALA A 436 2.02 -54.97 21.29
#